data_AF-A0A346XUN0-F1
#
_entry.id   AF-A0A346XUN0-F1
#
_cell.length_a   1.000
_cell.length_b   1.000
_cell.length_c   1.000
_cell.angle_alpha   90.00
_cell.angle_beta   90.00
_cell.angle_gamma   90.00
#
_symmetry.space_group_name_H-M   'P 1'
#
loop_
_entity.id
_entity.type
_entity.pdbx_description
1 polymer ?
#
loop_
_entity_poly.entity_id
_entity_poly.type
_entity_poly.pdbx_seq_one_letter_code
_entity_poly.pdbx_strand_id
1 'polypeptide(L)'
;MMNGPVFRPVISVVRPAPDGRSIEVTLDLDGWIADAVAEVEGDDLLGAACRATCVAVAQFLPRSVQVEIAFVQHLHEQGEGPEVVLVGVELVDAGPDGPEELLGVCRVRHDRQVAAVRATLDALGRRLSPYVPD
;
A
#
# COMPACT_ATOMS: atom_id res chain seq x y z
N MET A 1 -30.02 -1.95 1.67
CA MET A 1 -28.69 -1.96 2.30
C MET A 1 -27.82 -1.04 1.46
N MET A 2 -27.50 0.15 1.97
CA MET A 2 -26.55 1.04 1.28
C MET A 2 -25.16 0.43 1.47
N ASN A 3 -24.49 0.09 0.37
CA ASN A 3 -23.07 -0.23 0.41
C ASN A 3 -22.38 1.07 0.86
N GLY A 4 -21.84 1.09 2.08
CA GLY A 4 -21.01 2.22 2.53
C GLY A 4 -19.79 2.40 1.61
N PRO A 5 -19.09 3.54 1.71
CA PRO A 5 -17.91 3.78 0.90
C PRO A 5 -16.90 2.64 1.09
N VAL A 6 -16.35 2.16 -0.02
CA VAL A 6 -15.41 1.03 -0.02
C VAL A 6 -14.04 1.59 -0.37
N PHE A 7 -13.06 1.44 0.52
CA PHE A 7 -11.70 1.84 0.22
C PHE A 7 -11.06 0.90 -0.81
N ARG A 8 -11.16 1.28 -2.10
CA ARG A 8 -10.63 0.53 -3.24
C ARG A 8 -9.94 1.47 -4.25
N PRO A 9 -8.84 2.12 -3.84
CA PRO A 9 -8.09 2.95 -4.76
C PRO A 9 -7.57 2.12 -5.94
N VAL A 10 -7.65 2.71 -7.13
CA VAL A 10 -7.08 2.19 -8.37
C VAL A 10 -5.64 2.67 -8.49
N ILE A 11 -4.74 1.74 -8.80
CA ILE A 11 -3.33 2.05 -9.05
C ILE A 11 -3.23 2.67 -10.45
N SER A 12 -2.89 3.95 -10.52
CA SER A 12 -2.70 4.67 -11.78
C SER A 12 -1.23 4.65 -12.23
N VAL A 13 -0.31 4.83 -11.28
CA VAL A 13 1.13 4.85 -11.54
C VAL A 13 1.86 4.07 -10.44
N VAL A 14 2.81 3.25 -10.86
CA VAL A 14 3.92 2.77 -10.03
C VAL A 14 5.16 2.88 -10.90
N ARG A 15 6.07 3.78 -10.55
CA ARG A 15 7.21 4.09 -11.40
C ARG A 15 8.45 4.38 -10.57
N PRO A 16 9.54 3.60 -10.75
CA PRO A 16 10.85 4.02 -10.29
C PRO A 16 11.31 5.26 -11.05
N ALA A 17 11.90 6.22 -10.34
CA ALA A 17 12.59 7.34 -10.97
C ALA A 17 13.71 6.85 -11.90
N PRO A 18 14.08 7.61 -12.95
CA PRO A 18 15.09 7.18 -13.91
C PRO A 18 16.46 6.86 -13.30
N ASP A 19 16.79 7.49 -12.18
CA ASP A 19 18.02 7.25 -11.42
C ASP A 19 17.92 6.06 -10.44
N GLY A 20 16.74 5.45 -10.34
CA GLY A 20 16.43 4.31 -9.47
C GLY A 20 16.37 4.65 -7.99
N ARG A 21 16.41 5.93 -7.60
CA ARG A 21 16.53 6.35 -6.20
C ARG A 21 15.22 6.53 -5.48
N SER A 22 14.11 6.64 -6.20
CA SER A 22 12.79 6.78 -5.62
C SER A 22 11.74 6.04 -6.43
N ILE A 23 10.59 5.81 -5.81
CA ILE A 23 9.41 5.25 -6.46
C ILE A 23 8.25 6.22 -6.28
N GLU A 24 7.63 6.57 -7.40
CA GLU A 24 6.37 7.31 -7.48
C GLU A 24 5.20 6.32 -7.51
N VAL A 25 4.20 6.59 -6.67
CA VAL A 25 2.91 5.89 -6.67
C VAL A 25 1.79 6.91 -6.79
N THR A 26 0.85 6.65 -7.70
CA THR A 26 -0.39 7.43 -7.83
C THR A 26 -1.59 6.52 -7.68
N LEU A 27 -2.49 6.93 -6.79
CA LEU A 27 -3.74 6.26 -6.49
C LEU A 27 -4.93 7.14 -6.87
N ASP A 28 -5.98 6.53 -7.40
CA ASP A 28 -7.26 7.18 -7.68
C ASP A 28 -8.35 6.51 -6.85
N LEU A 29 -9.02 7.27 -5.99
CA LEU A 29 -10.17 6.85 -5.22
C LEU A 29 -11.38 7.69 -5.65
N ASP A 30 -12.23 7.13 -6.51
CA ASP A 30 -13.45 7.78 -7.01
C ASP A 30 -13.23 9.19 -7.60
N GLY A 31 -12.13 9.37 -8.32
CA GLY A 31 -11.73 10.64 -8.96
C GLY A 31 -10.88 11.53 -8.06
N TRP A 32 -10.63 11.14 -6.80
CA TRP A 32 -9.69 11.82 -5.93
C TRP A 32 -8.31 11.19 -6.10
N ILE A 33 -7.36 12.01 -6.58
CA ILE A 33 -6.03 11.54 -6.90
C ILE A 33 -5.09 11.88 -5.74
N ALA A 34 -4.34 10.87 -5.28
CA ALA A 34 -3.23 11.05 -4.35
C ALA A 34 -1.95 10.51 -4.98
N ASP A 35 -0.92 11.35 -4.99
CA ASP A 35 0.42 11.00 -5.45
C ASP A 35 1.42 11.07 -4.30
N ALA A 36 2.38 10.16 -4.31
CA ALA A 36 3.46 10.15 -3.33
C ALA A 36 4.74 9.56 -3.93
N VAL A 37 5.86 10.00 -3.37
CA VAL A 37 7.19 9.51 -3.71
C VAL A 37 7.86 9.04 -2.42
N ALA A 38 8.54 7.89 -2.50
CA ALA A 38 9.40 7.43 -1.41
C ALA A 38 10.79 7.07 -1.95
N GLU A 39 11.81 7.41 -1.16
CA GLU A 39 13.19 7.08 -1.44
C GLU A 39 13.44 5.57 -1.25
N VAL A 40 14.31 5.04 -2.11
CA VAL A 40 14.82 3.68 -2.06
C VAL A 40 16.00 3.64 -1.09
N GLU A 41 15.85 2.86 -0.04
CA GLU A 41 16.89 2.66 0.97
C GLU A 41 17.69 1.41 0.61
N GLY A 42 18.96 1.60 0.22
CA GLY A 42 19.78 0.50 -0.32
C GLY A 42 19.18 -0.01 -1.65
N ASP A 43 18.88 -1.31 -1.71
CA ASP A 43 18.26 -1.97 -2.87
C ASP A 43 16.76 -2.29 -2.65
N ASP A 44 16.14 -1.71 -1.61
CA ASP A 44 14.76 -2.02 -1.20
C ASP A 44 13.69 -1.29 -2.04
N LEU A 45 13.56 -1.71 -3.30
CA LEU A 45 12.52 -1.20 -4.21
C LEU A 45 11.10 -1.56 -3.74
N LEU A 46 10.91 -2.70 -3.08
CA LEU A 46 9.56 -3.12 -2.66
C LEU A 46 9.08 -2.33 -1.46
N GLY A 47 9.93 -2.13 -0.46
CA GLY A 47 9.62 -1.27 0.68
C GLY A 47 9.44 0.18 0.26
N ALA A 48 10.22 0.70 -0.69
CA ALA A 48 9.98 2.04 -1.23
C ALA A 48 8.59 2.16 -1.87
N ALA A 49 8.16 1.18 -2.69
CA ALA A 49 6.82 1.17 -3.27
C ALA A 49 5.72 1.12 -2.20
N CYS A 50 5.91 0.30 -1.16
CA CYS A 50 4.97 0.19 -0.05
C CYS A 50 4.88 1.50 0.78
N ARG A 51 6.03 2.12 1.08
CA ARG A 51 6.09 3.42 1.81
C ARG A 51 5.42 4.53 1.01
N ALA A 52 5.71 4.65 -0.29
CA ALA A 52 5.03 5.59 -1.18
C ALA A 52 3.51 5.35 -1.16
N THR A 53 3.09 4.08 -1.18
CA THR A 53 1.67 3.73 -1.08
C THR A 53 1.05 4.21 0.24
N CYS A 54 1.67 3.96 1.40
CA CYS A 54 1.18 4.46 2.69
C CYS A 54 1.04 5.99 2.71
N VAL A 55 2.02 6.71 2.17
CA VAL A 55 1.97 8.18 2.08
C VAL A 55 0.85 8.65 1.15
N ALA A 56 0.63 8.00 0.01
CA ALA A 56 -0.49 8.32 -0.88
C ALA A 56 -1.83 8.02 -0.20
N VAL A 57 -1.96 6.87 0.47
CA VAL A 57 -3.19 6.49 1.19
C VAL A 57 -3.50 7.47 2.33
N ALA A 58 -2.49 7.93 3.07
CA ALA A 58 -2.68 8.89 4.16
C ALA A 58 -3.35 10.21 3.72
N GLN A 59 -3.28 10.57 2.43
CA GLN A 59 -3.94 11.75 1.90
C GLN A 59 -5.47 11.59 1.79
N PHE A 60 -5.96 10.35 1.73
CA PHE A 60 -7.40 10.04 1.75
C PHE A 60 -7.97 9.92 3.17
N LEU A 61 -7.11 9.92 4.20
CA LEU A 61 -7.48 9.63 5.57
C LEU A 61 -7.54 10.89 6.44
N PRO A 62 -8.33 10.87 7.53
CA PRO A 62 -8.23 11.88 8.57
C PRO A 62 -6.80 11.96 9.14
N ARG A 63 -6.35 13.16 9.52
CA ARG A 63 -5.00 13.39 10.07
C ARG A 63 -4.68 12.60 11.34
N SER A 64 -5.71 12.11 12.04
CA SER A 64 -5.56 11.26 13.23
C SER A 64 -5.21 9.81 12.88
N VAL A 65 -5.36 9.38 11.62
CA VAL A 65 -5.02 8.03 11.19
C VAL A 65 -3.64 8.05 10.56
N GLN A 66 -2.74 7.24 11.11
CA GLN A 66 -1.37 7.07 10.61
C GLN A 66 -1.16 5.62 10.19
N VAL A 67 -0.54 5.45 9.02
CA VAL A 67 -0.21 4.15 8.43
C VAL A 67 1.28 4.08 8.14
N GLU A 68 1.92 3.01 8.60
CA GLU A 68 3.35 2.77 8.45
C GLU A 68 3.63 1.35 7.96
N ILE A 69 4.75 1.16 7.27
CA ILE A 69 5.16 -0.18 6.83
C ILE A 69 5.92 -0.86 7.97
N ALA A 70 5.38 -1.99 8.44
CA ALA A 70 6.04 -2.81 9.46
C ALA A 70 7.08 -3.73 8.81
N PHE A 71 6.71 -4.42 7.73
CA PHE A 71 7.62 -5.25 6.97
C PHE A 71 7.14 -5.46 5.53
N VAL A 72 8.10 -5.81 4.66
CA VAL A 72 7.83 -6.28 3.31
C VAL A 72 8.63 -7.56 3.11
N GLN A 73 7.95 -8.64 2.72
CA GLN A 73 8.57 -9.92 2.47
C GLN A 73 8.21 -10.40 1.06
N HIS A 74 9.25 -10.65 0.27
CA HIS A 74 9.12 -11.28 -1.03
C HIS A 74 9.34 -12.78 -0.87
N LEU A 75 8.27 -13.55 -1.10
CA LEU A 75 8.26 -15.01 -1.00
C LEU A 75 8.33 -15.60 -2.40
N HIS A 76 9.41 -16.33 -2.64
CA HIS A 76 9.59 -17.15 -3.82
C HIS A 76 9.64 -18.62 -3.37
N GLU A 77 8.59 -19.38 -3.67
CA GLU A 77 8.57 -20.80 -3.40
C GLU A 77 9.64 -21.47 -4.28
N GLN A 78 10.60 -22.20 -3.70
CA GLN A 78 11.61 -22.91 -4.47
C GLN A 78 10.92 -24.02 -5.30
N GLY A 79 10.66 -23.75 -6.58
CA GLY A 79 9.91 -24.64 -7.50
C GLY A 79 9.13 -23.87 -8.58
N GLU A 80 8.04 -24.47 -9.09
CA GLU A 80 7.08 -23.82 -10.02
C GLU A 80 5.99 -23.00 -9.29
N GLY A 81 6.21 -22.68 -8.01
CA GLY A 81 5.23 -21.97 -7.18
C GLY A 81 5.08 -20.49 -7.57
N PRO A 82 3.94 -19.87 -7.24
CA PRO A 82 3.72 -18.46 -7.52
C PRO A 82 4.66 -17.58 -6.69
N GLU A 83 5.23 -16.57 -7.32
CA GLU A 83 5.92 -15.50 -6.60
C GLU A 83 4.89 -14.59 -5.90
N VAL A 84 5.12 -14.28 -4.61
CA VAL A 84 4.17 -13.56 -3.76
C VAL A 84 4.88 -12.46 -2.96
N VAL A 85 4.24 -11.30 -2.83
CA VAL A 85 4.66 -10.25 -1.90
C VAL A 85 3.69 -10.22 -0.72
N LEU A 86 4.24 -10.27 0.48
CA LEU A 86 3.56 -10.15 1.76
C LEU A 86 3.96 -8.80 2.39
N VAL A 87 2.98 -8.02 2.84
CA VAL A 87 3.22 -6.71 3.45
C VAL A 87 2.51 -6.65 4.79
N GLY A 88 3.26 -6.30 5.83
CA GLY A 88 2.71 -5.86 7.11
C GLY A 88 2.60 -4.35 7.15
N VAL A 89 1.44 -3.83 7.54
CA VAL A 89 1.17 -2.40 7.71
C VAL A 89 0.70 -2.15 9.13
N GLU A 90 1.33 -1.22 9.82
CA GLU A 90 0.88 -0.74 11.14
C GLU A 90 -0.06 0.44 10.96
N LEU A 91 -1.24 0.34 11.56
CA LEU A 91 -2.08 1.49 11.88
C LEU A 91 -1.64 1.99 13.25
N VAL A 92 -0.88 3.08 13.30
CA VAL A 92 -0.27 3.59 14.54
C VAL A 92 -1.33 4.24 15.45
N ASP A 93 -2.36 4.86 14.85
CA ASP A 93 -3.50 5.44 15.56
C ASP A 93 -4.79 5.15 14.78
N ALA A 94 -5.53 4.13 15.20
CA ALA A 94 -6.81 3.74 14.61
C ALA A 94 -8.02 4.28 15.40
N GLY A 95 -7.81 5.18 16.36
CA GLY A 95 -8.83 5.62 17.31
C GLY A 95 -8.90 4.70 18.55
N PRO A 96 -10.10 4.39 19.09
CA PRO A 96 -10.25 3.75 20.41
C PRO A 96 -9.68 2.33 20.51
N ASP A 97 -9.38 1.69 19.38
CA ASP A 97 -8.86 0.32 19.32
C ASP A 97 -7.33 0.24 19.49
N GLY A 98 -6.63 1.39 19.49
CA GLY A 98 -5.17 1.44 19.59
C GLY A 98 -4.46 1.02 18.30
N PRO A 99 -3.15 0.78 18.36
CA PRO A 99 -2.39 0.38 17.18
C PRO A 99 -2.76 -1.04 16.72
N GLU A 100 -2.82 -1.24 15.41
CA GLU A 100 -3.22 -2.50 14.79
C GLU A 100 -2.23 -2.88 13.67
N GLU A 101 -1.79 -4.15 13.66
CA GLU A 101 -1.03 -4.71 12.55
C GLU A 101 -1.95 -5.37 11.53
N LEU A 102 -1.85 -4.94 10.29
CA LEU A 102 -2.60 -5.44 9.14
C LEU A 102 -1.68 -6.22 8.21
N LEU A 103 -2.19 -7.33 7.67
CA LEU A 103 -1.48 -8.17 6.73
C LEU A 103 -2.16 -8.13 5.37
N GLY A 104 -1.38 -7.85 4.34
CA GLY A 104 -1.82 -7.89 2.95
C GLY A 104 -0.93 -8.77 2.09
N VAL A 105 -1.53 -9.36 1.06
CA VAL A 105 -0.85 -10.32 0.19
C VAL A 105 -1.18 -10.10 -1.26
N CYS A 106 -0.17 -10.18 -2.14
CA CYS A 106 -0.40 -10.15 -3.57
C CYS A 106 0.53 -11.11 -4.32
N ARG A 107 -0.06 -11.87 -5.25
CA ARG A 107 0.71 -12.66 -6.20
C ARG A 107 1.34 -11.76 -7.26
N VAL A 108 2.63 -11.92 -7.49
CA VAL A 108 3.36 -11.26 -8.57
C VAL A 108 2.93 -11.86 -9.91
N ARG A 109 2.56 -10.98 -10.86
CA ARG A 109 2.21 -11.38 -12.23
C ARG A 109 3.25 -10.93 -13.24
N HIS A 110 3.52 -9.63 -13.28
CA HIS A 110 4.39 -9.00 -14.27
C HIS A 110 5.41 -8.06 -13.62
N ASP A 111 5.01 -7.39 -12.53
CA ASP A 111 5.80 -6.34 -11.89
C ASP A 111 5.71 -6.52 -10.36
N ARG A 112 6.87 -6.53 -9.70
CA ARG A 112 7.01 -6.77 -8.26
C ARG A 112 6.62 -5.55 -7.44
N GLN A 113 6.94 -4.36 -7.92
CA GLN A 113 6.60 -3.10 -7.29
C GLN A 113 5.08 -2.92 -7.31
N VAL A 114 4.43 -3.19 -8.45
CA VAL A 114 2.95 -3.18 -8.54
C VAL A 114 2.33 -4.21 -7.61
N ALA A 115 2.92 -5.41 -7.50
CA ALA A 115 2.44 -6.43 -6.55
C ALA A 115 2.60 -5.97 -5.10
N ALA A 116 3.70 -5.30 -4.75
CA ALA A 116 3.93 -4.72 -3.44
C ALA A 116 2.87 -3.66 -3.10
N VAL A 117 2.62 -2.71 -4.01
CA VAL A 117 1.53 -1.72 -3.85
C VAL A 117 0.18 -2.40 -3.64
N ARG A 118 -0.14 -3.44 -4.43
CA ARG A 118 -1.40 -4.19 -4.27
C ARG A 118 -1.48 -4.92 -2.94
N ALA A 119 -0.40 -5.50 -2.45
CA ALA A 119 -0.35 -6.15 -1.15
C ALA A 119 -0.58 -5.12 -0.03
N THR A 120 0.04 -3.94 -0.10
CA THR A 120 -0.22 -2.83 0.84
C THR A 120 -1.70 -2.42 0.82
N LEU A 121 -2.30 -2.26 -0.35
CA LEU A 121 -3.71 -1.92 -0.49
C LEU A 121 -4.65 -3.03 -0.03
N ASP A 122 -4.29 -4.31 -0.20
CA ASP A 122 -5.06 -5.45 0.34
C ASP A 122 -5.08 -5.44 1.88
N ALA A 123 -3.95 -5.12 2.52
CA ALA A 123 -3.88 -4.95 3.98
C ALA A 123 -4.86 -3.86 4.46
N LEU A 124 -4.80 -2.71 3.80
CA LEU A 124 -5.52 -1.50 4.18
C LEU A 124 -7.01 -1.50 3.79
N GLY A 125 -7.35 -2.12 2.66
CA GLY A 125 -8.69 -2.12 2.05
C GLY A 125 -9.83 -2.49 2.99
N ARG A 126 -9.60 -3.51 3.84
CA ARG A 126 -10.61 -4.03 4.76
C ARG A 126 -10.85 -3.11 5.95
N ARG A 127 -9.81 -2.39 6.39
CA ARG A 127 -9.84 -1.61 7.62
C ARG A 127 -10.14 -0.13 7.41
N LEU A 128 -9.78 0.41 6.25
CA LEU A 128 -9.88 1.85 5.97
C LEU A 128 -11.24 2.31 5.41
N SER A 129 -12.10 1.39 4.96
CA SER A 129 -13.42 1.73 4.41
C SER A 129 -14.27 2.67 5.30
N PRO A 130 -14.27 2.57 6.64
CA PRO A 130 -15.00 3.50 7.50
C PRO A 130 -14.47 4.95 7.53
N TYR A 131 -13.26 5.21 7.06
CA TYR A 131 -12.62 6.54 7.11
C TYR A 131 -12.68 7.28 5.78
N VAL A 132 -13.17 6.64 4.72
CA VAL A 132 -13.30 7.27 3.40
C VAL A 132 -14.50 8.22 3.43
N PRO A 133 -14.31 9.51 3.09
CA PRO A 133 -15.43 10.44 2.99
C PRO A 133 -16.41 10.04 1.87
N ASP A 134 -17.70 10.33 2.07
CA ASP A 134 -18.77 10.16 1.07
C ASP A 134 -18.61 11.09 -0.15
#